data_AF-A0A2G0Y7W9-F1
#
_entry.id   AF-A0A2G0Y7W9-F1
#
_cell.length_a   1.000
_cell.length_b   1.000
_cell.length_c   1.000
_cell.angle_alpha   90.00
_cell.angle_beta   90.00
_cell.angle_gamma   90.00
#
_symmetry.space_group_name_H-M   'P 1'
#
loop_
_entity.id
_entity.type
_entity.pdbx_description
1 polymer ?
#
loop_
_entity_poly.entity_id
_entity_poly.type
_entity_poly.pdbx_seq_one_letter_code
_entity_poly.pdbx_strand_id
1 'polypeptide(L)'
;MNSELTEEEMRRALFGTPQPKEQVSTPLVLEPVPEIVFTKPAEAPLAKKKVTKAFTPRLRVTLRVGNEFEGKMTELIHEADTLSSLLAEQEAVRAARKKYKYVEVVSVRSM
;
A
#
# COMPACT_ATOMS: atom_id res chain seq x y z
N MET A 1 -41.95 12.66 16.31
CA MET A 1 -40.72 12.41 17.06
C MET A 1 -39.68 13.37 16.52
N ASN A 2 -39.54 14.56 17.12
CA ASN A 2 -38.56 15.56 16.70
C ASN A 2 -37.57 15.70 17.86
N SER A 3 -36.43 15.05 17.72
CA SER A 3 -35.35 15.09 18.71
C SER A 3 -34.45 16.28 18.39
N GLU A 4 -34.89 17.48 18.76
CA GLU A 4 -34.04 18.67 18.71
C GLU A 4 -33.04 18.61 19.88
N LEU A 5 -32.06 17.71 19.76
CA LEU A 5 -30.88 17.71 20.61
C LEU A 5 -30.06 18.94 20.23
N THR A 6 -29.74 19.77 21.22
CA THR A 6 -28.86 20.93 21.02
C THR A 6 -27.47 20.45 20.58
N GLU A 7 -26.77 21.24 19.77
CA GLU A 7 -25.44 20.91 19.26
C GLU A 7 -24.47 20.57 20.40
N GLU A 8 -24.53 21.32 21.50
CA GLU A 8 -23.78 21.04 22.73
C GLU A 8 -24.03 19.63 23.26
N GLU A 9 -25.27 19.13 23.22
CA GLU A 9 -25.61 17.77 23.66
C GLU A 9 -25.00 16.71 22.73
N MET A 10 -25.05 16.95 21.42
CA MET A 10 -24.43 16.06 20.42
C MET A 10 -22.90 16.03 20.59
N ARG A 11 -22.28 17.18 20.84
CA ARG A 11 -20.85 17.27 21.12
C ARG A 11 -20.45 16.52 22.38
N ARG A 12 -21.22 16.67 23.47
CA ARG A 12 -20.97 15.95 24.74
C ARG A 12 -21.09 14.43 24.57
N ALA A 13 -22.05 13.95 23.78
CA ALA A 13 -22.22 12.53 23.53
C ALA A 13 -21.09 11.93 22.67
N LEU A 14 -20.62 12.68 21.66
CA LEU A 14 -19.56 12.22 20.76
C LEU A 14 -18.16 12.31 21.37
N PHE A 15 -17.90 13.36 22.14
CA PHE A 15 -16.55 13.72 22.59
C PHE A 15 -16.38 13.76 24.11
N GLY A 16 -17.44 13.55 24.88
CA GLY A 16 -17.44 13.62 26.35
C GLY A 16 -17.56 15.05 26.89
N THR A 17 -17.78 15.19 28.20
CA THR A 17 -17.78 16.50 28.87
C THR A 17 -16.34 17.00 29.03
N PRO A 18 -15.99 18.22 28.58
CA PRO A 18 -14.69 18.79 28.88
C PRO A 18 -14.63 19.09 30.37
N GLN A 19 -13.79 18.36 31.12
CA GLN A 19 -13.49 18.69 32.51
C GLN A 19 -12.94 20.13 32.58
N PRO A 20 -13.47 20.99 33.46
CA PRO A 20 -12.79 22.23 33.81
C PRO A 20 -11.43 21.85 34.37
N LYS A 21 -10.36 22.15 33.62
CA LYS A 21 -9.00 22.01 34.12
C LYS A 21 -8.85 22.99 35.26
N GLU A 22 -8.87 22.47 36.49
CA GLU A 22 -8.37 23.21 37.64
C GLU A 22 -7.01 23.78 37.26
N GLN A 23 -6.89 25.09 37.42
CA GLN A 23 -5.69 25.86 37.16
C GLN A 23 -4.60 25.41 38.13
N VAL A 24 -3.82 24.42 37.73
CA VAL A 24 -2.49 24.21 38.30
C VAL A 24 -1.55 25.09 37.49
N SER A 25 -1.17 26.20 38.12
CA SER A 25 -0.13 27.10 37.64
C SER A 25 1.20 26.35 37.51
N THR A 26 1.57 26.01 36.28
CA THR A 26 2.97 25.75 35.90
C THR A 26 3.21 26.40 34.54
N PRO A 27 3.95 27.52 34.48
CA PRO A 27 4.32 28.11 33.21
C PRO A 27 5.60 27.47 32.67
N LEU A 28 5.61 27.35 31.33
CA LEU A 28 6.76 27.24 30.43
C LEU A 28 7.40 25.84 30.30
N VAL A 29 7.70 25.30 29.12
CA VAL A 29 7.43 25.65 27.72
C VAL A 29 8.11 24.54 26.88
N LEU A 30 7.54 24.21 25.72
CA LEU A 30 8.15 23.48 24.59
C LEU A 30 8.58 22.01 24.80
N GLU A 31 7.82 21.09 24.17
CA GLU A 31 8.41 19.92 23.49
C GLU A 31 9.48 20.39 22.48
N PRO A 32 10.51 19.60 22.07
CA PRO A 32 10.45 18.14 21.89
C PRO A 32 11.78 17.41 22.22
N VAL A 33 11.90 16.16 21.73
CA VAL A 33 13.09 15.31 21.59
C VAL A 33 13.27 14.29 22.73
N PRO A 34 12.77 13.04 22.56
CA PRO A 34 13.46 11.92 23.18
C PRO A 34 14.87 11.90 22.60
N GLU A 35 15.84 12.13 23.49
CA GLU A 35 17.26 12.03 23.23
C GLU A 35 17.58 10.57 22.84
N ILE A 36 17.35 10.24 21.58
CA ILE A 36 17.80 8.98 20.98
C ILE A 36 19.31 9.14 20.90
N VAL A 37 19.97 8.62 21.93
CA VAL A 37 21.42 8.42 21.98
C VAL A 37 21.82 7.73 20.67
N PHE A 38 22.38 8.49 19.73
CA PHE A 38 22.97 7.97 18.52
C PHE A 38 24.24 7.22 18.92
N THR A 39 24.09 5.98 19.37
CA THR A 39 25.23 5.06 19.46
C THR A 39 25.67 4.78 18.03
N LYS A 40 26.74 5.46 17.63
CA LYS A 40 27.47 5.26 16.38
C LYS A 40 27.72 3.75 16.23
N PRO A 41 27.12 3.05 15.24
CA PRO A 41 27.44 1.66 15.02
C PRO A 41 28.90 1.59 14.57
N ALA A 42 29.71 0.89 15.35
CA ALA A 42 31.10 0.63 15.01
C ALA A 42 31.17 0.00 13.62
N GLU A 43 31.94 0.65 12.75
CA GLU A 43 32.26 0.22 11.41
C GLU A 43 33.16 -1.03 11.50
N ALA A 44 32.70 -2.15 10.97
CA ALA A 44 33.56 -3.29 10.63
C ALA A 44 33.08 -3.95 9.31
N PRO A 45 34.01 -4.36 8.43
CA PRO A 45 33.72 -4.46 7.00
C PRO A 45 33.42 -5.89 6.50
N LEU A 46 32.74 -5.91 5.35
CA LEU A 46 32.66 -7.01 4.37
C LEU A 46 31.94 -8.30 4.78
N ALA A 47 30.63 -8.31 4.56
CA ALA A 47 30.01 -9.42 3.82
C ALA A 47 28.95 -8.84 2.88
N LYS A 48 29.09 -9.10 1.58
CA LYS A 48 28.11 -8.76 0.56
C LYS A 48 26.78 -9.41 0.95
N LYS A 49 25.85 -8.68 1.57
CA LYS A 49 24.48 -9.15 1.81
C LYS A 49 23.74 -9.15 0.47
N LYS A 50 24.05 -10.16 -0.33
CA LYS A 50 23.20 -10.60 -1.42
C LYS A 50 22.03 -11.38 -0.81
N VAL A 51 20.84 -10.98 -1.24
CA VAL A 51 19.58 -11.74 -1.23
C VAL A 51 18.88 -11.88 0.12
N THR A 52 17.87 -11.03 0.31
CA THR A 52 16.57 -11.51 0.77
C THR A 52 15.58 -11.29 -0.38
N LYS A 53 15.34 -12.30 -1.23
CA LYS A 53 14.11 -12.37 -2.02
C LYS A 53 13.00 -12.72 -1.03
N ALA A 54 12.55 -11.73 -0.28
CA ALA A 54 11.46 -11.86 0.67
C ALA A 54 10.21 -11.25 0.05
N PHE A 55 9.14 -12.03 0.09
CA PHE A 55 7.83 -11.84 -0.52
C PHE A 55 7.73 -12.24 -2.00
N THR A 56 7.38 -13.51 -2.24
CA THR A 56 7.02 -14.01 -3.58
C THR A 56 5.61 -14.60 -3.61
N PRO A 57 4.55 -13.85 -3.27
CA PRO A 57 3.24 -14.22 -3.77
C PRO A 57 3.23 -13.95 -5.27
N ARG A 58 3.49 -15.00 -6.05
CA ARG A 58 3.56 -14.90 -7.51
C ARG A 58 2.16 -14.99 -8.05
N LEU A 59 1.61 -13.85 -8.45
CA LEU A 59 0.43 -13.85 -9.29
C LEU A 59 0.87 -14.15 -10.72
N ARG A 60 0.29 -15.20 -11.29
CA ARG A 60 0.45 -15.57 -12.68
C ARG A 60 -0.74 -15.03 -13.46
N VAL A 61 -0.46 -14.05 -14.32
CA VAL A 61 -1.43 -13.47 -15.24
C VAL A 61 -1.30 -14.16 -16.59
N THR A 62 -2.41 -14.69 -17.10
CA THR A 62 -2.49 -15.28 -18.44
C THR A 62 -3.22 -14.30 -19.34
N LEU A 63 -2.56 -13.90 -20.42
CA LEU A 63 -3.06 -12.95 -21.41
C LEU A 63 -3.21 -13.64 -22.75
N ARG A 64 -4.23 -13.28 -23.53
CA ARG A 64 -4.30 -13.55 -24.96
C ARG A 64 -3.81 -12.31 -25.70
N VAL A 65 -2.82 -12.49 -26.55
CA VAL A 65 -2.16 -11.41 -27.26
C VAL A 65 -2.12 -11.67 -28.76
N GLY A 66 -2.30 -10.62 -29.57
CA GLY A 66 -2.30 -10.70 -31.02
C GLY A 66 -2.03 -9.36 -31.68
N ASN A 67 -1.55 -9.39 -32.93
CA ASN A 67 -1.37 -8.19 -33.76
C ASN A 67 -2.45 -8.04 -34.84
N GLU A 68 -3.12 -9.13 -35.16
CA GLU A 68 -4.22 -9.19 -36.11
C GLU A 68 -5.54 -9.23 -35.34
N PHE A 69 -6.52 -8.43 -35.77
CA PHE A 69 -7.86 -8.42 -35.19
C PHE A 69 -8.60 -9.69 -35.63
N GLU A 70 -9.17 -10.45 -34.67
CA GLU A 70 -9.75 -11.79 -34.89
C GLU A 70 -8.79 -12.83 -35.51
N GLY A 71 -7.49 -12.53 -35.54
CA GLY A 71 -6.46 -13.43 -36.04
C GLY A 71 -5.96 -14.42 -34.97
N LYS A 72 -4.78 -14.98 -35.21
CA LYS A 72 -4.16 -15.92 -34.28
C LYS A 72 -3.77 -15.22 -32.97
N MET A 73 -4.52 -15.48 -31.90
CA MET A 73 -4.17 -15.05 -30.56
C MET A 73 -3.26 -16.10 -29.91
N THR A 74 -2.17 -15.64 -29.29
CA THR A 74 -1.23 -16.49 -28.54
C THR A 74 -1.42 -16.25 -27.06
N GLU A 75 -1.27 -17.30 -26.25
CA GLU A 75 -1.28 -17.17 -24.80
C GLU A 75 0.10 -16.72 -24.30
N LEU A 76 0.11 -15.67 -23.48
CA LEU A 76 1.30 -15.11 -22.85
C LEU A 76 1.12 -15.14 -21.34
N ILE A 77 2.13 -15.67 -20.66
CA ILE A 77 2.15 -15.76 -19.20
C ILE A 77 3.07 -14.66 -18.66
N HIS A 78 2.56 -13.90 -17.69
CA HIS A 78 3.32 -12.90 -16.96
C HIS A 78 3.31 -13.24 -15.47
N GLU A 79 4.49 -13.35 -14.86
CA GLU A 79 4.64 -13.51 -13.41
C GLU A 79 4.85 -12.14 -12.79
N ALA A 80 4.00 -11.78 -11.83
CA ALA A 80 4.10 -10.55 -11.06
C ALA A 80 4.46 -10.87 -9.61
N ASP A 81 5.44 -10.15 -9.06
CA ASP A 81 5.92 -10.29 -7.68
C ASP A 81 5.08 -9.46 -6.68
N THR A 82 3.78 -9.33 -6.93
CA THR A 82 2.87 -8.51 -6.11
C THR A 82 1.61 -9.27 -5.72
N LEU A 83 1.05 -8.97 -4.54
CA LEU A 83 -0.22 -9.55 -4.08
C LEU A 83 -1.46 -8.96 -4.77
N SER A 84 -1.33 -7.78 -5.38
CA SER A 84 -2.47 -7.07 -5.91
C SER A 84 -2.78 -7.57 -7.32
N SER A 85 -3.95 -8.18 -7.49
CA SER A 85 -4.43 -8.61 -8.80
C SER A 85 -4.49 -7.45 -9.80
N LEU A 86 -5.00 -6.30 -9.38
CA LEU A 86 -5.11 -5.12 -10.23
C LEU A 86 -3.73 -4.64 -10.72
N LEU A 87 -2.73 -4.64 -9.84
CA LEU A 87 -1.39 -4.20 -10.21
C LEU A 87 -0.71 -5.22 -11.13
N ALA A 88 -0.87 -6.52 -10.83
CA ALA A 88 -0.40 -7.59 -11.69
C ALA A 88 -1.01 -7.51 -13.11
N GLU A 89 -2.31 -7.25 -13.22
CA GLU A 89 -2.99 -7.05 -14.51
C GLU A 89 -2.44 -5.86 -15.28
N GLN A 90 -2.31 -4.70 -14.62
CA GLN A 90 -1.78 -3.50 -15.25
C GLN A 90 -0.35 -3.69 -15.76
N GLU A 91 0.52 -4.33 -14.96
CA GLU A 91 1.89 -4.63 -15.36
C GLU A 91 1.93 -5.60 -16.53
N ALA A 92 1.12 -6.67 -16.49
CA ALA A 92 1.02 -7.65 -17.55
C ALA A 92 0.54 -7.02 -18.87
N VAL A 93 -0.54 -6.23 -18.82
CA VAL A 93 -1.09 -5.53 -20.00
C VAL A 93 -0.08 -4.53 -20.56
N ARG A 94 0.58 -3.75 -19.69
CA ARG A 94 1.62 -2.80 -20.11
C ARG A 94 2.79 -3.51 -20.76
N ALA A 95 3.20 -4.67 -20.24
CA ALA A 95 4.27 -5.48 -20.83
C ALA A 95 3.87 -6.05 -22.20
N ALA A 96 2.65 -6.58 -22.32
CA ALA A 96 2.14 -7.13 -23.57
C ALA A 96 1.96 -6.07 -24.66
N ARG A 97 1.42 -4.88 -24.32
CA ARG A 97 1.20 -3.77 -25.27
C ARG A 97 2.48 -3.22 -25.91
N LYS A 98 3.67 -3.52 -25.36
CA LYS A 98 4.95 -3.17 -26.00
C LYS A 98 5.18 -3.93 -27.31
N LYS A 99 4.61 -5.13 -27.44
CA LYS A 99 4.83 -6.04 -28.58
C LYS A 99 3.55 -6.37 -29.35
N TYR A 100 2.40 -6.27 -28.69
CA TYR A 100 1.11 -6.70 -29.22
C TYR A 100 0.09 -5.56 -29.26
N LYS A 101 -0.65 -5.47 -30.36
CA LYS A 101 -1.70 -4.44 -30.54
C LYS A 101 -2.97 -4.78 -29.76
N TYR A 102 -3.37 -6.05 -29.77
CA TYR A 102 -4.54 -6.57 -29.08
C TYR A 102 -4.08 -7.40 -27.87
N VAL A 103 -4.61 -7.06 -26.70
CA VAL A 103 -4.28 -7.70 -25.44
C VAL A 103 -5.57 -7.88 -24.66
N GLU A 104 -5.85 -9.12 -24.29
CA GLU A 104 -6.98 -9.53 -23.47
C GLU A 104 -6.48 -10.28 -22.24
N VAL A 105 -6.99 -9.94 -21.05
CA VAL A 105 -6.66 -10.64 -19.81
C VAL A 105 -7.60 -11.82 -19.65
N VAL A 106 -7.06 -13.04 -19.57
CA VAL A 106 -7.87 -14.26 -19.43
C VAL A 106 -8.04 -14.65 -17.97
N SER A 107 -6.95 -14.66 -17.20
CA SER A 107 -7.03 -15.01 -15.78
C SER A 107 -5.83 -14.50 -14.99
N VAL A 108 -6.07 -14.26 -13.71
CA VAL A 108 -5.04 -14.01 -12.69
C VAL A 108 -5.17 -15.12 -11.66
N ARG A 109 -4.10 -15.88 -11.46
CA ARG A 109 -4.06 -16.96 -10.45
C ARG A 109 -2.90 -16.73 -9.50
N SER A 110 -3.14 -16.92 -8.21
CA SER A 110 -2.05 -17.13 -7.25
C SER A 110 -1.41 -18.49 -7.50
N MET A 111 -0.08 -18.54 -7.55
CA MET A 111 0.71 -19.77 -7.61
C MET A 111 0.78 -20.46 -6.25
#